data_AF-U4LM33-F1
#
_entry.id   AF-U4LM33-F1
#
_cell.length_a   1.000
_cell.length_b   1.000
_cell.length_c   1.000
_cell.angle_alpha   90.00
_cell.angle_beta   90.00
_cell.angle_gamma   90.00
#
_symmetry.space_group_name_H-M   'P 1'
#
loop_
_entity.id
_entity.type
_entity.pdbx_description
1 polymer ?
#
loop_
_entity_poly.entity_id
_entity_poly.type
_entity_poly.pdbx_seq_one_letter_code
_entity_poly.pdbx_strand_id
1 'polypeptide(L)'
;MAAKPQWTELRGLQSQTEDLLRTYSSFSTNPASEKTLSEEQTETQLKKLFADRESVIASVSLKLDSASATAKLQNFRSTLAEHTREYRRLNDVIRQARKNSSILSSVRNDIDSYRSAAQMEEGREADYMLEERGHLDNTHNMTDRVLSQAYAINQDFAEQRARLQNINRRAIYAASQIPGINHIISRINTRKKRDSVIMGVFIAFCFLMFLYFR
;
A
#
# COMPACT_ATOMS: atom_id res chain seq x y z
N MET A 1 -2.86 -14.03 -37.80
CA MET A 1 -3.99 -14.69 -37.10
C MET A 1 -3.46 -16.02 -36.57
N ALA A 2 -3.51 -16.45 -35.31
CA ALA A 2 -4.25 -16.06 -34.11
C ALA A 2 -3.46 -16.45 -32.84
N ALA A 3 -2.70 -15.52 -32.26
CA ALA A 3 -2.08 -15.68 -30.92
C ALA A 3 -2.97 -15.14 -29.78
N LYS A 4 -4.19 -14.69 -30.10
CA LYS A 4 -5.14 -14.08 -29.15
C LYS A 4 -5.73 -15.01 -28.07
N PRO A 5 -5.95 -16.34 -28.28
CA PRO A 5 -6.62 -17.15 -27.24
C PRO A 5 -5.73 -17.51 -26.03
N GLN A 6 -4.41 -17.59 -26.20
CA GLN A 6 -3.50 -17.99 -25.12
C GLN A 6 -3.27 -16.86 -24.09
N TRP A 7 -3.32 -15.59 -24.50
CA TRP A 7 -3.16 -14.46 -23.57
C TRP A 7 -4.37 -14.28 -22.64
N THR A 8 -5.57 -14.58 -23.14
CA THR A 8 -6.79 -14.53 -22.33
C THR A 8 -6.83 -15.67 -21.32
N GLU A 9 -6.38 -16.86 -21.72
CA GLU A 9 -6.20 -18.01 -20.84
C GLU A 9 -5.18 -17.71 -19.73
N LEU A 10 -4.03 -17.12 -20.08
CA LEU A 10 -3.00 -16.77 -19.10
C LEU A 10 -3.48 -15.71 -18.08
N ARG A 11 -4.29 -14.73 -18.52
CA ARG A 11 -4.93 -13.78 -17.61
C ARG A 11 -5.95 -14.45 -16.68
N GLY A 12 -6.71 -15.41 -17.19
CA GLY A 12 -7.64 -16.20 -16.38
C GLY A 12 -6.91 -16.97 -15.28
N LEU A 13 -5.84 -17.68 -15.63
CA LEU A 13 -4.98 -18.39 -14.68
C LEU A 13 -4.32 -17.44 -13.67
N GLN A 14 -3.94 -16.24 -14.10
CA GLN A 14 -3.40 -15.21 -13.21
C GLN A 14 -4.44 -14.80 -12.16
N SER A 15 -5.66 -14.44 -12.59
CA SER A 15 -6.75 -14.07 -11.67
C SER A 15 -7.04 -15.18 -10.65
N GLN A 16 -7.11 -16.44 -11.12
CA GLN A 16 -7.30 -17.59 -10.24
C GLN A 16 -6.17 -17.76 -9.23
N THR A 17 -4.92 -17.49 -9.64
CA THR A 17 -3.77 -17.50 -8.72
C THR A 17 -3.90 -16.42 -7.65
N GLU A 18 -4.33 -15.21 -8.03
CA GLU A 18 -4.51 -14.10 -7.10
C GLU A 18 -5.60 -14.39 -6.06
N ASP A 19 -6.72 -14.97 -6.49
CA ASP A 19 -7.83 -15.36 -5.59
C ASP A 19 -7.42 -16.46 -4.60
N LEU A 20 -6.68 -17.46 -5.08
CA LEU A 20 -6.15 -18.51 -4.22
C LEU A 20 -5.05 -18.01 -3.28
N LEU A 21 -4.19 -17.08 -3.70
CA LEU A 21 -3.20 -16.44 -2.83
C LEU A 21 -3.86 -15.60 -1.74
N ARG A 22 -4.94 -14.88 -2.06
CA ARG A 22 -5.75 -14.17 -1.06
C ARG A 22 -6.34 -15.14 -0.04
N THR A 23 -6.91 -16.24 -0.51
CA THR A 23 -7.43 -17.30 0.35
C THR A 23 -6.32 -17.89 1.22
N TYR A 24 -5.14 -18.15 0.64
CA TYR A 24 -3.99 -18.68 1.36
C TYR A 24 -3.45 -17.71 2.41
N SER A 25 -3.44 -16.41 2.11
CA SER A 25 -3.05 -15.36 3.05
C SER A 25 -3.97 -15.30 4.28
N SER A 26 -5.25 -15.68 4.15
CA SER A 26 -6.17 -15.75 5.29
C SER A 26 -5.74 -16.80 6.33
N PHE A 27 -5.00 -17.85 5.94
CA PHE A 27 -4.45 -18.82 6.88
C PHE A 27 -3.27 -18.27 7.69
N SER A 28 -2.67 -17.15 7.27
CA SER A 28 -1.60 -16.47 8.02
C SER A 28 -2.11 -15.64 9.20
N THR A 29 -3.35 -15.15 9.15
CA THR A 29 -3.92 -14.30 10.21
C THR A 29 -4.40 -15.12 11.40
N ASN A 30 -4.86 -16.35 11.16
CA ASN A 30 -5.22 -17.31 12.21
C ASN A 30 -4.65 -18.70 11.90
N PRO A 31 -3.34 -18.91 12.15
CA PRO A 31 -2.70 -20.18 11.87
C PRO A 31 -3.20 -21.23 12.86
N ALA A 32 -3.97 -22.20 12.35
CA ALA A 32 -4.32 -23.38 13.12
C ALA A 32 -3.05 -24.12 13.59
N SER A 33 -3.15 -24.79 14.74
CA SER A 33 -2.04 -25.53 15.37
C SER A 33 -1.45 -26.58 14.42
N GLU A 34 -2.31 -27.17 13.59
CA GLU A 34 -1.95 -28.09 12.52
C GLU A 34 -2.40 -27.56 11.15
N LYS A 35 -1.86 -28.15 10.09
CA LYS A 35 -2.21 -27.81 8.72
C LYS A 35 -3.63 -28.31 8.42
N THR A 36 -4.55 -27.40 8.13
CA THR A 36 -5.94 -27.77 7.83
C THR A 36 -6.04 -28.42 6.45
N LEU A 37 -6.95 -29.38 6.27
CA LEU A 37 -7.21 -30.03 4.97
C LEU A 37 -7.45 -28.99 3.84
N SER A 38 -8.15 -27.89 4.15
CA SER A 38 -8.40 -26.78 3.22
C SER A 38 -7.14 -26.01 2.82
N GLU A 39 -6.18 -25.87 3.72
CA GLU A 39 -4.88 -25.25 3.43
C GLU A 39 -4.02 -26.15 2.53
N GLU A 40 -4.03 -27.46 2.78
CA GLU A 40 -3.31 -28.42 1.95
C GLU A 40 -3.91 -28.52 0.53
N GLN A 41 -5.23 -28.47 0.43
CA GLN A 41 -5.93 -28.41 -0.86
C GLN A 41 -5.59 -27.12 -1.63
N THR A 42 -5.64 -25.96 -0.98
CA THR A 42 -5.30 -24.67 -1.61
C THR A 42 -3.82 -24.59 -2.00
N GLU A 43 -2.91 -25.15 -1.19
CA GLU A 43 -1.49 -25.24 -1.52
C GLU A 43 -1.25 -26.12 -2.77
N THR A 44 -1.92 -27.27 -2.83
CA THR A 44 -1.81 -28.20 -3.97
C THR A 44 -2.36 -27.55 -5.24
N GLN A 45 -3.47 -26.82 -5.14
CA GLN A 45 -4.04 -26.07 -6.25
C GLN A 45 -3.13 -24.93 -6.71
N LEU A 46 -2.50 -24.19 -5.79
CA LEU A 46 -1.52 -23.14 -6.12
C LEU A 46 -0.31 -23.71 -6.87
N LYS A 47 0.25 -24.82 -6.39
CA LYS A 47 1.37 -25.51 -7.08
C LYS A 47 0.99 -25.96 -8.48
N LYS A 48 -0.22 -26.52 -8.65
CA LYS A 48 -0.73 -26.90 -9.97
C LYS A 48 -0.87 -25.70 -10.90
N LEU A 49 -1.47 -24.60 -10.44
CA LEU A 49 -1.63 -23.39 -11.26
C LEU A 49 -0.30 -22.74 -11.64
N PHE A 50 0.71 -22.77 -10.77
CA PHE A 50 2.05 -22.29 -11.12
C PHE A 50 2.66 -23.12 -12.25
N ALA A 51 2.57 -24.46 -12.18
CA ALA A 51 3.05 -25.35 -13.22
C ALA A 51 2.29 -25.16 -14.56
N ASP A 52 0.96 -25.03 -14.49
CA ASP A 52 0.13 -24.78 -15.66
C ASP A 52 0.50 -23.44 -16.32
N ARG A 53 0.66 -22.36 -15.54
CA ARG A 53 1.09 -21.04 -16.05
C ARG A 53 2.48 -21.07 -16.65
N GLU A 54 3.42 -21.80 -16.06
CA GLU A 54 4.77 -21.97 -16.61
C GLU A 54 4.74 -22.69 -17.96
N SER A 55 3.93 -23.74 -18.08
CA SER A 55 3.75 -24.48 -19.34
C SER A 55 3.15 -23.62 -20.46
N VAL A 56 2.13 -22.81 -20.14
CA VAL A 56 1.50 -21.91 -21.11
C VAL A 56 2.47 -20.80 -21.50
N ILE A 57 3.20 -20.19 -20.56
CA ILE A 57 4.26 -19.20 -20.84
C ILE A 57 5.34 -19.79 -21.75
N ALA A 58 5.77 -21.04 -21.52
CA ALA A 58 6.74 -21.72 -22.37
C ALA A 58 6.19 -21.92 -23.79
N SER A 59 4.94 -22.36 -23.93
CA SER A 59 4.28 -22.57 -25.23
C SER A 59 4.11 -21.27 -26.02
N VAL A 60 3.81 -20.16 -25.33
CA VAL A 60 3.67 -18.83 -25.94
C VAL A 60 5.04 -18.29 -26.35
N SER A 61 6.09 -18.54 -25.56
CA SER A 61 7.46 -18.14 -25.87
C SER A 61 7.98 -18.75 -27.17
N LEU A 62 7.59 -19.99 -27.48
CA LEU A 62 8.04 -20.70 -28.69
C LEU A 62 7.41 -20.15 -29.97
N LYS A 63 6.23 -19.53 -29.89
CA LYS A 63 5.42 -19.12 -31.05
C LYS A 63 5.51 -17.61 -31.34
N LEU A 64 6.49 -16.90 -30.77
CA LEU A 64 6.48 -15.44 -30.70
C LEU A 64 7.59 -14.76 -31.52
N ASP A 65 7.20 -14.03 -32.58
CA ASP A 65 8.11 -13.27 -33.45
C ASP A 65 8.01 -11.74 -33.32
N SER A 66 7.17 -11.21 -32.41
CA SER A 66 6.90 -9.76 -32.32
C SER A 66 7.43 -9.11 -31.04
N ALA A 67 8.16 -7.98 -31.18
CA ALA A 67 8.73 -7.21 -30.07
C ALA A 67 7.70 -6.68 -29.04
N SER A 68 6.46 -6.38 -29.46
CA SER A 68 5.40 -6.00 -28.50
C SER A 68 4.89 -7.20 -27.70
N ALA A 69 4.94 -8.40 -28.29
CA ALA A 69 4.51 -9.62 -27.64
C ALA A 69 5.58 -10.16 -26.68
N THR A 70 6.87 -9.96 -26.96
CA THR A 70 7.97 -10.31 -26.04
C THR A 70 7.91 -9.51 -24.75
N ALA A 71 7.63 -8.20 -24.82
CA ALA A 71 7.43 -7.36 -23.64
C ALA A 71 6.26 -7.86 -22.76
N LYS A 72 5.13 -8.26 -23.37
CA LYS A 72 3.99 -8.84 -22.64
C LYS A 72 4.34 -10.16 -21.98
N LEU A 73 5.05 -11.04 -22.68
CA LEU A 73 5.52 -12.31 -22.13
C LEU A 73 6.43 -12.11 -20.91
N GLN A 74 7.33 -11.13 -21.00
CA GLN A 74 8.24 -10.79 -19.91
C GLN A 74 7.49 -10.30 -18.66
N ASN A 75 6.44 -9.50 -18.84
CA ASN A 75 5.57 -9.10 -17.73
C ASN A 75 4.89 -10.31 -17.08
N PHE A 76 4.40 -11.27 -17.86
CA PHE A 76 3.79 -12.46 -17.28
C PHE A 76 4.79 -13.36 -16.55
N ARG A 77 6.04 -13.43 -17.01
CA ARG A 77 7.14 -14.10 -16.30
C ARG A 77 7.47 -13.40 -14.98
N SER A 78 7.56 -12.07 -14.98
CA SER A 78 7.82 -11.31 -13.75
C SER A 78 6.68 -11.48 -12.75
N THR A 79 5.43 -11.41 -13.19
CA THR A 79 4.26 -11.62 -12.33
C THR A 79 4.19 -13.04 -11.77
N LEU A 80 4.53 -14.08 -12.57
CA LEU A 80 4.63 -15.45 -12.06
C LEU A 80 5.71 -15.55 -10.97
N ALA A 81 6.89 -14.99 -11.21
CA ALA A 81 7.98 -14.99 -10.24
C ALA A 81 7.61 -14.26 -8.94
N GLU A 82 6.89 -13.14 -9.05
CA GLU A 82 6.36 -12.39 -7.91
C GLU A 82 5.36 -13.23 -7.10
N HIS A 83 4.38 -13.86 -7.77
CA HIS A 83 3.40 -14.71 -7.08
C HIS A 83 4.04 -15.93 -6.41
N THR A 84 5.09 -16.51 -7.01
CA THR A 84 5.86 -17.60 -6.39
C THR A 84 6.63 -17.13 -5.16
N ARG A 85 7.22 -15.93 -5.19
CA ARG A 85 7.89 -15.34 -4.02
C ARG A 85 6.90 -15.06 -2.91
N GLU A 86 5.73 -14.51 -3.25
CA GLU A 86 4.68 -14.25 -2.27
C GLU A 86 4.17 -15.52 -1.62
N TYR A 87 3.92 -16.58 -2.40
CA TYR A 87 3.57 -17.89 -1.85
C TYR A 87 4.61 -18.41 -0.85
N ARG A 88 5.91 -18.35 -1.18
CA ARG A 88 6.98 -18.79 -0.26
C ARG A 88 7.00 -17.97 1.02
N ARG A 89 6.87 -16.64 0.90
CA ARG A 89 6.78 -15.74 2.04
C ARG A 89 5.61 -16.09 2.94
N LEU A 90 4.41 -16.26 2.37
CA LEU A 90 3.20 -16.63 3.13
C LEU A 90 3.38 -17.97 3.84
N ASN A 91 3.94 -18.97 3.16
CA ASN A 91 4.20 -20.28 3.75
C ASN A 91 5.19 -20.19 4.93
N ASP A 92 6.25 -19.39 4.81
CA ASP A 92 7.22 -19.19 5.89
C ASP A 92 6.58 -18.47 7.08
N VAL A 93 5.77 -17.44 6.84
CA VAL A 93 5.02 -16.72 7.89
C VAL A 93 4.08 -17.66 8.64
N ILE A 94 3.28 -18.47 7.91
CA ILE A 94 2.37 -19.45 8.50
C ILE A 94 3.15 -20.46 9.35
N ARG A 95 4.25 -21.00 8.82
CA ARG A 95 5.08 -21.99 9.53
C ARG A 95 5.71 -21.41 10.80
N GLN A 96 6.22 -20.19 10.74
CA GLN A 96 6.79 -19.50 11.90
C GLN A 96 5.71 -19.23 12.96
N ALA A 97 4.54 -18.75 12.54
CA ALA A 97 3.45 -18.47 13.45
C ALA A 97 2.94 -19.75 14.15
N ARG A 98 2.87 -20.88 13.45
CA ARG A 98 2.60 -22.20 14.05
C ARG A 98 3.65 -22.62 15.07
N LYS A 99 4.93 -22.52 14.71
CA LYS A 99 6.03 -22.85 15.61
C LYS A 99 5.95 -22.00 16.88
N ASN A 100 5.72 -20.70 16.75
CA ASN A 100 5.56 -19.81 17.89
C ASN A 100 4.36 -20.21 18.75
N SER A 101 3.21 -20.52 18.14
CA SER A 101 2.02 -21.01 18.86
C SER A 101 2.31 -22.28 19.67
N SER A 102 2.97 -23.28 19.07
CA SER A 102 3.34 -24.54 19.74
C SER A 102 4.30 -24.34 20.92
N ILE A 103 5.25 -23.41 20.80
CA ILE A 103 6.19 -23.08 21.87
C ILE A 103 5.44 -22.36 22.99
N LEU A 104 4.62 -21.37 22.67
CA LEU A 104 3.84 -20.62 23.65
C LEU A 104 2.84 -21.50 24.39
N SER A 105 2.22 -22.49 23.74
CA SER A 105 1.36 -23.46 24.43
C SER A 105 2.16 -24.33 25.40
N SER A 106 3.36 -24.77 25.02
CA SER A 106 4.23 -25.55 25.92
C SER A 106 4.66 -24.72 27.12
N VAL A 107 5.17 -23.50 26.88
CA VAL A 107 5.62 -22.58 27.93
C VAL A 107 4.46 -22.17 28.83
N ARG A 108 3.27 -21.96 28.28
CA ARG A 108 2.08 -21.63 29.08
C ARG A 108 1.69 -22.79 30.00
N ASN A 109 1.71 -24.03 29.51
CA ASN A 109 1.45 -25.20 30.34
C ASN A 109 2.50 -25.35 31.45
N ASP A 110 3.77 -25.11 31.14
CA ASP A 110 4.85 -25.16 32.12
C ASP A 110 4.68 -24.04 33.18
N ILE A 111 4.35 -22.82 32.75
CA ILE A 111 4.07 -21.69 33.67
C ILE A 111 2.83 -21.97 34.52
N ASP A 112 1.74 -22.47 33.94
CA ASP A 112 0.51 -22.77 34.69
C ASP A 112 0.75 -23.92 35.69
N SER A 113 1.57 -24.93 35.33
CA SER A 113 1.98 -25.99 36.26
C SER A 113 2.88 -25.46 37.39
N TYR A 114 3.82 -24.57 37.08
CA TYR A 114 4.66 -23.91 38.09
C TYR A 114 3.82 -22.99 39.00
N ARG A 115 2.88 -22.23 38.43
CA ARG A 115 2.00 -21.31 39.17
C ARG A 115 1.02 -22.06 40.06
N SER A 116 0.48 -23.20 39.61
CA SER A 116 -0.38 -24.06 40.43
C SER A 116 0.40 -24.79 41.53
N ALA A 117 1.67 -25.15 41.30
CA ALA A 117 2.57 -25.67 42.32
C ALA A 117 2.97 -24.57 43.34
N ALA A 118 3.31 -23.37 42.88
CA ALA A 118 3.68 -22.22 43.70
C ALA A 118 2.50 -21.64 44.51
N GLN A 119 1.26 -21.79 44.02
CA GLN A 119 0.04 -21.41 44.76
C GLN A 119 -0.20 -22.23 46.05
N MET A 120 0.52 -23.34 46.27
CA MET A 120 0.40 -24.14 47.49
C MET A 120 1.24 -23.61 48.67
N GLU A 121 2.10 -22.59 48.48
CA GLU A 121 3.03 -22.13 49.53
C GLU A 121 3.13 -20.59 49.63
N GLU A 122 3.74 -20.09 50.71
CA GLU A 122 3.90 -18.69 51.21
C GLU A 122 4.40 -17.60 50.21
N GLY A 123 4.51 -17.87 48.92
CA GLY A 123 5.15 -16.99 47.91
C GLY A 123 4.27 -15.94 47.22
N ARG A 124 2.98 -15.83 47.55
CA ARG A 124 2.01 -15.00 46.79
C ARG A 124 2.34 -13.50 46.73
N GLU A 125 2.92 -12.93 47.79
CA GLU A 125 3.31 -11.52 47.82
C GLU A 125 4.58 -11.27 47.00
N ALA A 126 5.55 -12.17 47.07
CA ALA A 126 6.78 -12.09 46.28
C ALA A 126 6.51 -12.21 44.78
N ASP A 127 5.61 -13.13 44.37
CA ASP A 127 5.19 -13.27 42.97
C ASP A 127 4.44 -12.04 42.46
N TYR A 128 3.56 -11.44 43.27
CA TYR A 128 2.88 -10.20 42.93
C TYR A 128 3.89 -9.04 42.72
N MET A 129 4.89 -8.92 43.60
CA MET A 129 5.95 -7.92 43.46
C MET A 129 6.82 -8.13 42.22
N LEU A 130 7.09 -9.39 41.85
CA LEU A 130 7.85 -9.73 40.63
C LEU A 130 7.03 -9.44 39.36
N GLU A 131 5.73 -9.76 39.36
CA GLU A 131 4.82 -9.44 38.26
C GLU A 131 4.70 -7.92 38.08
N GLU A 132 4.55 -7.16 39.16
CA GLU A 132 4.50 -5.69 39.14
C GLU A 132 5.81 -5.10 38.59
N ARG A 133 6.96 -5.65 38.97
CA ARG A 133 8.25 -5.24 38.40
C ARG A 133 8.32 -5.50 36.90
N GLY A 134 7.85 -6.66 36.43
CA GLY A 134 7.77 -6.96 35.00
C GLY A 134 6.84 -6.01 34.24
N HIS A 135 5.71 -5.63 34.86
CA HIS A 135 4.80 -4.64 34.31
C HIS A 135 5.45 -3.24 34.22
N LEU A 136 6.18 -2.84 35.27
CA LEU A 136 6.93 -1.58 35.32
C LEU A 136 8.01 -1.52 34.23
N ASP A 137 8.80 -2.58 34.07
CA ASP A 137 9.85 -2.65 33.04
C ASP A 137 9.26 -2.60 31.63
N ASN A 138 8.15 -3.29 31.38
CA ASN A 138 7.47 -3.23 30.07
C ASN A 138 6.90 -1.83 29.80
N THR A 139 6.31 -1.19 30.82
CA THR A 139 5.79 0.17 30.71
C THR A 139 6.91 1.17 30.44
N HIS A 140 8.05 1.04 31.12
CA HIS A 140 9.23 1.87 30.90
C HIS A 140 9.73 1.75 29.45
N ASN A 141 9.87 0.52 28.94
CA ASN A 141 10.27 0.28 27.55
C ASN A 141 9.25 0.86 26.53
N MET A 142 7.95 0.79 26.83
CA MET A 142 6.92 1.42 26.00
C MET A 142 7.07 2.95 26.02
N THR A 143 7.28 3.55 27.19
CA THR A 143 7.52 5.00 27.32
C THR A 143 8.74 5.44 26.52
N ASP A 144 9.84 4.70 26.58
CA ASP A 144 11.05 4.99 25.80
C ASP A 144 10.80 4.94 24.29
N ARG A 145 10.02 3.95 23.82
CA ARG A 145 9.61 3.86 22.41
C ARG A 145 8.77 5.06 21.99
N VAL A 146 7.77 5.43 22.79
CA VAL A 146 6.92 6.61 22.51
C VAL A 146 7.75 7.89 22.48
N LEU A 147 8.69 8.04 23.41
CA LEU A 147 9.60 9.18 23.45
C LEU A 147 10.49 9.24 22.19
N SER A 148 11.10 8.11 21.81
CA SER A 148 11.92 8.03 20.60
C SER A 148 11.12 8.35 19.32
N GLN A 149 9.87 7.86 19.24
CA GLN A 149 8.98 8.14 18.14
C GLN A 149 8.60 9.62 18.07
N ALA A 150 8.36 10.25 19.22
CA ALA A 150 8.08 11.68 19.29
C ALA A 150 9.28 12.53 18.81
N TYR A 151 10.51 12.14 19.15
CA TYR A 151 11.71 12.79 18.62
C TYR A 151 11.85 12.63 17.11
N ALA A 152 11.60 11.42 16.58
CA ALA A 152 11.63 11.17 15.14
C ALA A 152 10.59 12.02 14.38
N ILE A 153 9.36 12.12 14.92
CA ILE A 153 8.29 12.95 14.34
C ILE A 153 8.68 14.43 14.35
N ASN A 154 9.33 14.91 15.41
CA ASN A 154 9.80 16.29 15.49
C ASN A 154 10.84 16.60 14.39
N GLN A 155 11.79 15.70 14.19
CA GLN A 155 12.77 15.80 13.10
C GLN A 155 12.10 15.76 11.73
N ASP A 156 11.13 14.86 11.52
CA ASP A 156 10.36 14.77 10.28
C ASP A 156 9.60 16.07 9.99
N PHE A 157 9.02 16.73 10.99
CA PHE A 157 8.38 18.03 10.80
C PHE A 157 9.37 19.12 10.38
N ALA A 158 10.59 19.11 10.91
CA ALA A 158 11.64 20.03 10.49
C ALA A 158 12.03 19.80 9.02
N GLU A 159 12.17 18.53 8.60
CA GLU A 159 12.44 18.18 7.20
C GLU A 159 11.27 18.55 6.28
N GLN A 160 10.03 18.27 6.70
CA GLN A 160 8.82 18.62 5.95
C GLN A 160 8.72 20.13 5.75
N ARG A 161 9.05 20.94 6.76
CA ARG A 161 9.10 22.40 6.63
C ARG A 161 10.10 22.84 5.56
N ALA A 162 11.30 22.25 5.54
CA ALA A 162 12.30 22.53 4.51
C ALA A 162 11.82 22.10 3.11
N ARG A 163 11.14 20.94 3.01
CA ARG A 163 10.54 20.47 1.75
C ARG A 163 9.45 21.45 1.25
N LEU A 164 8.57 21.92 2.12
CA LEU A 164 7.52 22.90 1.78
C LEU A 164 8.12 24.23 1.31
N GLN A 165 9.18 24.71 1.96
CA GLN A 165 9.91 25.91 1.49
C GLN A 165 10.52 25.70 0.11
N ASN A 166 11.11 24.52 -0.15
CA ASN A 166 11.64 24.18 -1.47
C ASN A 166 10.56 24.06 -2.54
N ILE A 167 9.39 23.49 -2.21
CA ILE A 167 8.23 23.42 -3.09
C ILE A 167 7.75 24.84 -3.42
N ASN A 168 7.62 25.71 -2.41
CA ASN A 168 7.23 27.10 -2.61
C ASN A 168 8.21 27.82 -3.55
N ARG A 169 9.53 27.68 -3.31
CA ARG A 169 10.57 28.24 -4.19
C ARG A 169 10.48 27.73 -5.62
N ARG A 170 10.25 26.42 -5.81
CA ARG A 170 10.06 25.81 -7.14
C ARG A 170 8.78 26.26 -7.81
N ALA A 171 7.69 26.43 -7.07
CA ALA A 171 6.42 26.93 -7.59
C ALA A 171 6.55 28.37 -8.08
N ILE A 172 7.21 29.24 -7.30
CA ILE A 172 7.53 30.62 -7.71
C ILE A 172 8.43 30.61 -8.94
N TYR A 173 9.47 29.77 -8.97
CA TYR A 173 10.37 29.65 -10.12
C TYR A 173 9.67 29.13 -11.38
N ALA A 174 8.78 28.13 -11.26
CA ALA A 174 7.99 27.62 -12.37
C ALA A 174 7.02 28.70 -12.88
N ALA A 175 6.39 29.47 -11.99
CA ALA A 175 5.55 30.59 -12.37
C ALA A 175 6.34 31.69 -13.10
N SER A 176 7.61 31.93 -12.73
CA SER A 176 8.48 32.88 -13.43
C SER A 176 9.01 32.36 -14.77
N GLN A 177 9.15 31.04 -14.92
CA GLN A 177 9.70 30.41 -16.12
C GLN A 177 8.66 30.20 -17.23
N ILE A 178 7.35 30.29 -16.95
CA ILE A 178 6.32 30.30 -18.00
C ILE A 178 6.34 31.68 -18.67
N PRO A 179 7.01 31.83 -19.83
CA PRO A 179 7.13 33.12 -20.49
C PRO A 179 5.75 33.44 -21.09
N GLY A 180 5.21 34.62 -20.79
CA GLY A 180 3.95 35.06 -21.38
C GLY A 180 2.72 34.98 -20.48
N ILE A 181 2.81 34.54 -19.21
CA ILE A 181 1.72 34.74 -18.24
C ILE A 181 1.37 36.24 -18.12
N ASN A 182 2.38 37.12 -18.02
CA ASN A 182 2.14 38.57 -18.03
C ASN A 182 1.45 39.04 -19.31
N HIS A 183 1.74 38.42 -20.47
CA HIS A 183 1.10 38.77 -21.73
C HIS A 183 -0.35 38.25 -21.83
N ILE A 184 -0.63 37.05 -21.33
CA ILE A 184 -1.97 36.46 -21.27
C ILE A 184 -2.85 37.19 -20.25
N ILE A 185 -2.34 37.46 -19.04
CA ILE A 185 -3.02 38.26 -18.01
C ILE A 185 -3.29 39.68 -18.54
N SER A 186 -2.31 40.30 -19.21
CA SER A 186 -2.51 41.62 -19.85
C SER A 186 -3.59 41.57 -20.93
N ARG A 187 -3.62 40.56 -21.81
CA ARG A 187 -4.69 40.40 -22.83
C ARG A 187 -6.07 40.19 -22.22
N ILE A 188 -6.17 39.47 -21.09
CA ILE A 188 -7.44 39.25 -20.40
C ILE A 188 -7.93 40.58 -19.80
N ASN A 189 -7.05 41.35 -19.16
CA ASN A 189 -7.40 42.63 -18.58
C ASN A 189 -7.78 43.68 -19.64
N THR A 190 -7.09 43.73 -20.77
CA THR A 190 -7.43 44.68 -21.85
C THR A 190 -8.78 44.37 -22.52
N ARG A 191 -9.13 43.09 -22.70
CA ARG A 191 -10.46 42.70 -23.19
C ARG A 191 -11.55 43.15 -22.22
N LYS A 192 -11.39 42.88 -20.92
CA LYS A 192 -12.36 43.27 -19.89
C LYS A 192 -12.57 44.78 -19.78
N LYS A 193 -11.48 45.56 -19.90
CA LYS A 193 -11.55 47.04 -19.94
C LYS A 193 -12.28 47.55 -21.18
N ARG A 194 -12.00 46.98 -22.35
CA ARG A 194 -12.68 47.34 -23.59
C ARG A 194 -14.18 47.08 -23.52
N ASP A 195 -14.58 45.92 -23.01
CA ASP A 195 -16.00 45.57 -22.88
C ASP A 195 -16.71 46.52 -21.90
N SER A 196 -16.07 46.89 -20.79
CA SER A 196 -16.61 47.90 -19.86
C SER A 196 -16.74 49.29 -20.48
N VAL A 197 -15.80 49.70 -21.33
CA VAL A 197 -15.85 50.99 -22.04
C VAL A 197 -16.98 50.99 -23.08
N ILE A 198 -17.14 49.90 -23.84
CA ILE A 198 -18.21 49.76 -24.83
C ILE A 198 -19.59 49.84 -24.15
N MET A 199 -19.77 49.11 -23.05
CA MET A 199 -21.03 49.15 -22.29
C MET A 199 -21.30 50.54 -21.69
N GLY A 200 -20.26 51.21 -21.17
CA GLY A 200 -20.37 52.58 -20.67
C GLY A 200 -20.78 53.60 -21.74
N VAL A 201 -20.17 53.54 -22.93
CA VAL A 201 -20.51 54.41 -24.06
C VAL A 201 -21.93 54.14 -24.55
N PHE A 202 -22.35 52.87 -24.64
CA PHE A 202 -23.71 52.50 -25.04
C PHE A 202 -24.76 53.08 -24.09
N ILE A 203 -24.54 52.95 -22.78
CA ILE A 203 -25.43 53.52 -21.76
C ILE A 203 -25.49 55.04 -21.87
N ALA A 204 -24.34 55.72 -21.99
CA ALA A 204 -24.28 57.18 -22.13
C ALA A 204 -24.99 57.67 -23.40
N PHE A 205 -24.84 56.96 -24.52
CA PHE A 205 -25.52 57.27 -25.77
C PHE A 205 -27.04 57.12 -25.64
N CYS A 206 -27.52 56.05 -25.02
CA CYS A 206 -28.95 55.87 -24.75
C CYS A 206 -29.54 57.00 -23.90
N PHE A 207 -28.81 57.46 -22.87
CA PHE A 207 -29.24 58.59 -22.04
C PHE A 207 -29.28 59.91 -22.83
N LEU A 208 -28.28 60.19 -23.67
CA LEU A 208 -28.27 61.39 -24.51
C LEU A 208 -29.41 61.40 -25.53
N MET A 209 -29.66 60.25 -26.18
CA MET A 209 -30.75 60.13 -27.14
C MET A 209 -32.11 60.32 -26.44
N PHE A 210 -32.30 59.74 -25.25
CA PHE A 210 -33.52 59.92 -24.46
C PHE A 210 -33.74 61.37 -24.03
N LEU A 211 -32.67 62.11 -23.71
CA LEU A 211 -32.74 63.53 -23.35
C LEU A 211 -33.00 64.42 -24.57
N TYR A 212 -32.48 64.07 -25.75
CA TYR A 212 -32.70 64.85 -26.98
C TYR A 212 -34.10 64.64 -27.58
N PHE A 213 -34.67 63.43 -27.46
CA PHE A 213 -36.00 63.10 -27.99
C PHE A 213 -37.16 63.41 -27.03
N ARG A 214 -36.86 63.91 -25.83
CA ARG A 214 -37.84 64.32 -24.82
C ARG A 214 -37.81 65.83 -24.64
#